data_AF-A0A936MUF4-F1
#
_entry.id   AF-A0A936MUF4-F1
#
_cell.length_a   1.000
_cell.length_b   1.000
_cell.length_c   1.000
_cell.angle_alpha   90.00
_cell.angle_beta   90.00
_cell.angle_gamma   90.00
#
_symmetry.space_group_name_H-M   'P 1'
#
loop_
_entity.id
_entity.type
_entity.pdbx_description
1 polymer ?
#
loop_
_entity_poly.entity_id
_entity_poly.type
_entity_poly.pdbx_seq_one_letter_code
_entity_poly.pdbx_strand_id
1 'polypeptide(L)'
;MTRRRAAMLGVLVLGFVGVGMAGACAPSEPGSVGPGVDPPEPLGESALAVKGTFPPNERASLGSSPPIPREPLECSDMFIQQCKRYRIQLLGDTMNPALRAKYKAAFGSACYVSVSNTFDCFYKDPLKACEDGVLVPDVFGAAEYDKTYNCQQVKGTKDWWRQVGPDPAIKIDITYQDAPLETSLIDVDGVPTAINGPYRNLPEPSKVLPGKEFRCYRIDGVVQRERILEINKKAHGGKIHSDFAGFTWPCNEKDKPICTEETELIDGSPDLAKAVQVHHEVRAADLRGCRWGTNSNTNAVVISRKLNRFFWYKYPSKEEVDWVNKLAPYTP
;
A
#
# COMPACT_ATOMS: atom_id res chain seq x y z
N MET A 1 54.54 31.88 -42.06
CA MET A 1 55.37 31.34 -40.96
C MET A 1 54.87 31.90 -39.64
N THR A 2 54.47 30.98 -38.75
CA THR A 2 54.41 31.07 -37.27
C THR A 2 53.76 32.29 -36.60
N ARG A 3 52.60 32.06 -35.96
CA ARG A 3 52.38 32.21 -34.50
C ARG A 3 50.88 32.11 -34.18
N ARG A 4 50.44 31.06 -33.49
CA ARG A 4 49.36 31.16 -32.50
C ARG A 4 49.62 30.22 -31.33
N ARG A 5 49.47 30.80 -30.14
CA ARG A 5 49.77 30.28 -28.81
C ARG A 5 48.73 29.24 -28.41
N ALA A 6 49.16 28.11 -27.88
CA ALA A 6 48.30 27.15 -27.21
C ALA A 6 48.10 27.59 -25.75
N ALA A 7 46.85 27.61 -25.29
CA ALA A 7 46.47 27.79 -23.90
C ALA A 7 46.60 26.45 -23.15
N MET A 8 47.27 26.47 -22.00
CA MET A 8 47.31 25.32 -21.10
C MET A 8 45.99 25.20 -20.33
N LEU A 9 45.39 24.01 -20.40
CA LEU A 9 44.32 23.55 -19.51
C LEU A 9 44.97 23.03 -18.22
N GLY A 10 44.74 23.71 -17.09
CA GLY A 10 45.08 23.20 -15.77
C GLY A 10 43.96 22.29 -15.25
N VAL A 11 44.22 20.98 -15.19
CA VAL A 11 43.34 20.00 -14.53
C VAL A 11 43.79 19.90 -13.07
N LEU A 12 42.93 20.31 -12.14
CA LEU A 12 43.14 20.14 -10.71
C LEU A 12 42.55 18.78 -10.30
N VAL A 13 43.40 17.77 -10.13
CA VAL A 13 43.03 16.47 -9.56
C VAL A 13 43.20 16.56 -8.04
N LEU A 14 42.09 16.67 -7.31
CA LEU A 14 42.07 16.49 -5.86
C LEU A 14 41.89 15.00 -5.56
N GLY A 15 43.00 14.35 -5.19
CA GLY A 15 43.01 12.99 -4.69
C GLY A 15 42.50 12.91 -3.26
N PHE A 16 41.42 12.15 -3.05
CA PHE A 16 41.00 11.72 -1.72
C PHE A 16 41.88 10.54 -1.27
N VAL A 17 42.65 10.76 -0.21
CA VAL A 17 43.37 9.70 0.50
C VAL A 17 42.35 8.98 1.38
N GLY A 18 42.03 7.74 1.02
CA GLY A 18 41.23 6.84 1.84
C GLY A 18 42.05 6.33 3.03
N VAL A 19 41.60 6.64 4.25
CA VAL A 19 42.06 5.98 5.46
C VAL A 19 41.18 4.75 5.66
N GLY A 20 41.74 3.57 5.39
CA GLY A 20 41.11 2.30 5.71
C GLY A 20 41.18 2.04 7.21
N MET A 21 40.03 1.95 7.88
CA MET A 21 39.94 1.36 9.21
C MET A 21 39.51 -0.08 9.09
N ALA A 22 40.44 -1.00 9.38
CA ALA A 22 40.16 -2.41 9.59
C ALA A 22 39.56 -2.57 10.99
N GLY A 23 38.23 -2.75 11.07
CA GLY A 23 37.54 -3.16 12.28
C GLY A 23 37.55 -4.67 12.42
N ALA A 24 38.20 -5.19 13.46
CA ALA A 24 38.17 -6.59 13.83
C ALA A 24 36.81 -6.95 14.44
N CYS A 25 36.13 -7.94 13.85
CA CYS A 25 34.94 -8.56 14.44
C CYS A 25 35.37 -9.54 15.53
N ALA A 26 35.05 -9.22 16.80
CA ALA A 26 34.98 -10.20 17.87
C ALA A 26 33.53 -10.75 17.95
N PRO A 27 33.32 -12.04 18.24
CA PRO A 27 31.99 -12.60 18.41
C PRO A 27 31.44 -12.21 19.79
N SER A 28 30.32 -11.48 19.83
CA SER A 28 29.57 -11.24 21.05
C SER A 28 28.62 -12.41 21.33
N GLU A 29 28.77 -13.00 22.52
CA GLU A 29 27.86 -13.99 23.10
C GLU A 29 26.46 -13.38 23.37
N PRO A 30 25.38 -14.19 23.36
CA PRO A 30 24.02 -13.73 23.60
C PRO A 30 23.79 -13.40 25.09
N GLY A 31 23.62 -12.12 25.40
CA GLY A 31 23.23 -11.63 26.72
C GLY A 31 21.79 -12.02 27.11
N SER A 32 21.60 -12.34 28.38
CA SER A 32 20.36 -12.77 29.02
C SER A 32 19.26 -11.70 28.99
N VAL A 33 18.02 -12.16 28.79
CA VAL A 33 16.79 -11.36 28.85
C VAL A 33 16.54 -10.89 30.30
N GLY A 34 16.54 -9.57 30.52
CA GLY A 34 16.09 -8.96 31.77
C GLY A 34 14.56 -8.93 31.87
N PRO A 35 13.96 -9.04 33.06
CA PRO A 35 12.52 -9.06 33.24
C PRO A 35 11.94 -7.65 33.38
N GLY A 36 10.71 -7.47 32.91
CA GLY A 36 9.79 -6.45 33.42
C GLY A 36 9.82 -5.11 32.71
N VAL A 37 9.08 -4.99 31.62
CA VAL A 37 8.46 -3.73 31.22
C VAL A 37 6.97 -4.01 31.06
N ASP A 38 6.16 -3.46 31.96
CA ASP A 38 4.71 -3.60 31.91
C ASP A 38 4.15 -2.90 30.66
N PRO A 39 3.12 -3.46 30.02
CA PRO A 39 2.49 -2.85 28.86
C PRO A 39 1.73 -1.57 29.24
N PRO A 40 1.73 -0.53 28.37
CA PRO A 40 1.02 0.71 28.65
C PRO A 40 -0.51 0.50 28.69
N GLU A 41 -1.15 1.12 29.67
CA GLU A 41 -2.60 1.16 29.86
C GLU A 41 -3.35 1.68 28.61
N PRO A 42 -4.53 1.10 28.29
CA PRO A 42 -5.37 1.62 27.23
C PRO A 42 -6.01 2.96 27.63
N LEU A 43 -5.85 3.96 26.76
CA LEU A 43 -6.48 5.26 26.86
C LEU A 43 -8.01 5.13 26.90
N GLY A 44 -8.62 5.66 27.96
CA GLY A 44 -10.06 5.65 28.18
C GLY A 44 -10.84 6.44 27.13
N GLU A 45 -11.83 5.79 26.54
CA GLU A 45 -12.86 6.43 25.72
C GLU A 45 -13.79 7.28 26.61
N SER A 46 -13.74 8.60 26.42
CA SER A 46 -14.77 9.51 26.94
C SER A 46 -16.07 9.31 26.16
N ALA A 47 -17.04 8.65 26.78
CA ALA A 47 -18.40 8.51 26.26
C ALA A 47 -19.16 9.85 26.36
N LEU A 48 -19.41 10.49 25.21
CA LEU A 48 -20.38 11.57 25.10
C LEU A 48 -21.76 10.96 24.77
N ALA A 49 -22.59 10.81 25.79
CA ALA A 49 -23.95 10.31 25.66
C ALA A 49 -24.88 11.41 25.09
N VAL A 50 -25.26 11.30 23.82
CA VAL A 50 -26.37 12.08 23.25
C VAL A 50 -27.65 11.26 23.42
N LYS A 51 -28.45 11.61 24.44
CA LYS A 51 -29.84 11.14 24.58
C LYS A 51 -30.71 11.83 23.53
N GLY A 52 -30.94 11.15 22.41
CA GLY A 52 -32.00 11.47 21.45
C GLY A 52 -33.10 10.42 21.53
N THR A 53 -34.23 10.76 22.15
CA THR A 53 -35.47 9.99 22.08
C THR A 53 -36.06 10.09 20.68
N PHE A 54 -36.08 8.98 19.93
CA PHE A 54 -36.85 8.85 18.70
C PHE A 54 -38.17 8.10 18.99
N PRO A 55 -39.31 8.56 18.45
CA PRO A 55 -40.59 7.88 18.62
C PRO A 55 -40.65 6.54 17.85
N PRO A 56 -41.53 5.61 18.26
CA PRO A 56 -41.63 4.28 17.67
C PRO A 56 -42.16 4.34 16.23
N ASN A 57 -41.44 3.67 15.34
CA ASN A 57 -41.71 3.62 13.91
C ASN A 57 -42.78 2.55 13.61
N GLU A 58 -43.91 2.97 13.02
CA GLU A 58 -44.93 2.09 12.44
C GLU A 58 -44.30 1.20 11.35
N ARG A 59 -44.38 -0.12 11.52
CA ARG A 59 -44.07 -1.08 10.46
C ARG A 59 -45.20 -1.10 9.44
N ALA A 60 -45.10 -0.26 8.41
CA ALA A 60 -45.81 -0.48 7.17
C ALA A 60 -45.09 -1.58 6.36
N SER A 61 -45.80 -2.68 6.14
CA SER A 61 -45.44 -3.76 5.22
C SER A 61 -45.39 -3.23 3.78
N LEU A 62 -44.19 -2.92 3.28
CA LEU A 62 -43.97 -2.58 1.87
C LEU A 62 -43.67 -3.85 1.09
N GLY A 63 -44.56 -4.15 0.15
CA GLY A 63 -44.42 -5.23 -0.81
C GLY A 63 -43.14 -5.10 -1.63
N SER A 64 -42.63 -6.26 -2.02
CA SER A 64 -41.47 -6.47 -2.89
C SER A 64 -41.61 -5.73 -4.22
N SER A 65 -41.04 -4.53 -4.31
CA SER A 65 -40.77 -3.88 -5.59
C SER A 65 -39.69 -4.65 -6.35
N PRO A 66 -39.80 -4.77 -7.68
CA PRO A 66 -38.76 -5.38 -8.50
C PRO A 66 -37.45 -4.61 -8.36
N PRO A 67 -36.28 -5.29 -8.43
CA PRO A 67 -34.99 -4.62 -8.33
C PRO A 67 -34.84 -3.62 -9.47
N ILE A 68 -34.69 -2.34 -9.12
CA ILE A 68 -34.35 -1.28 -10.05
C ILE A 68 -33.00 -1.66 -10.68
N PRO A 69 -32.88 -1.73 -12.02
CA PRO A 69 -31.59 -1.89 -12.67
C PRO A 69 -30.70 -0.72 -12.24
N ARG A 70 -29.67 -1.00 -11.44
CA ARG A 70 -28.68 0.03 -11.11
C ARG A 70 -27.94 0.33 -12.39
N GLU A 71 -28.19 1.49 -12.99
CA GLU A 71 -27.33 1.98 -14.07
C GLU A 71 -25.87 1.91 -13.59
N PRO A 72 -24.92 1.50 -14.46
CA PRO A 72 -23.52 1.46 -14.10
C PRO A 72 -23.15 2.83 -13.53
N LEU A 73 -22.67 2.84 -12.28
CA LEU A 73 -22.08 4.05 -11.69
C LEU A 73 -21.13 4.62 -12.74
N GLU A 74 -21.33 5.87 -13.17
CA GLU A 74 -20.53 6.45 -14.25
C GLU A 74 -19.05 6.33 -13.88
N CYS A 75 -18.38 5.32 -14.44
CA CYS A 75 -16.96 5.12 -14.27
C CYS A 75 -16.26 6.08 -15.20
N SER A 76 -16.39 7.37 -14.90
CA SER A 76 -15.74 8.42 -15.65
C SER A 76 -14.26 8.08 -15.76
N ASP A 77 -13.76 8.02 -16.99
CA ASP A 77 -12.34 8.04 -17.32
C ASP A 77 -11.76 9.42 -16.97
N MET A 78 -11.97 9.85 -15.72
CA MET A 78 -11.25 10.98 -15.16
C MET A 78 -9.78 10.62 -15.28
N PHE A 79 -9.06 11.45 -16.04
CA PHE A 79 -7.61 11.54 -16.03
C PHE A 79 -7.13 11.18 -14.63
N ILE A 80 -6.24 10.18 -14.52
CA ILE A 80 -5.66 9.79 -13.24
C ILE A 80 -4.97 11.03 -12.71
N GLN A 81 -5.66 11.77 -11.83
CA GLN A 81 -5.11 12.97 -11.24
C GLN A 81 -3.87 12.51 -10.49
N GLN A 82 -2.71 12.99 -10.93
CA GLN A 82 -1.44 12.54 -10.39
C GLN A 82 -1.45 12.82 -8.88
N CYS A 83 -1.08 11.78 -8.13
CA CYS A 83 -1.17 11.81 -6.68
C CYS A 83 -0.01 12.65 -6.13
N LYS A 84 -0.21 13.96 -5.96
CA LYS A 84 0.83 14.83 -5.39
C LYS A 84 1.05 14.50 -3.91
N ARG A 85 2.30 14.24 -3.52
CA ARG A 85 2.70 13.85 -2.16
C ARG A 85 4.07 14.45 -1.82
N TYR A 86 4.42 14.43 -0.54
CA TYR A 86 5.72 14.88 -0.03
C TYR A 86 6.71 13.72 -0.06
N ARG A 87 7.71 13.81 -0.95
CA ARG A 87 8.79 12.83 -1.06
C ARG A 87 9.89 13.17 -0.09
N ILE A 88 10.36 12.20 0.70
CA ILE A 88 11.62 12.31 1.43
C ILE A 88 12.77 11.84 0.54
N GLN A 89 13.89 12.55 0.55
CA GLN A 89 15.11 12.07 -0.10
C GLN A 89 15.74 10.95 0.73
N LEU A 90 15.86 9.76 0.14
CA LEU A 90 16.58 8.64 0.74
C LEU A 90 18.08 8.71 0.40
N LEU A 91 18.92 8.10 1.25
CA LEU A 91 20.37 8.04 1.08
C LEU A 91 20.83 6.64 0.68
N GLY A 92 21.93 6.56 -0.08
CA GLY A 92 22.51 5.30 -0.55
C GLY A 92 21.86 4.72 -1.81
N ASP A 93 22.26 3.49 -2.15
CA ASP A 93 21.66 2.72 -3.24
C ASP A 93 20.34 2.09 -2.76
N THR A 94 19.23 2.79 -2.99
CA THR A 94 17.90 2.37 -2.52
C THR A 94 17.35 1.15 -3.26
N MET A 95 18.01 0.69 -4.32
CA MET A 95 17.68 -0.55 -5.01
C MET A 95 18.38 -1.77 -4.42
N ASN A 96 19.36 -1.57 -3.53
CA ASN A 96 19.95 -2.64 -2.74
C ASN A 96 18.88 -3.26 -1.82
N PRO A 97 18.61 -4.58 -1.90
CA PRO A 97 17.54 -5.22 -1.13
C PRO A 97 17.68 -5.06 0.40
N ALA A 98 18.91 -5.12 0.93
CA ALA A 98 19.14 -5.01 2.37
C ALA A 98 18.86 -3.59 2.87
N LEU A 99 19.31 -2.56 2.14
CA LEU A 99 19.03 -1.17 2.50
C LEU A 99 17.54 -0.84 2.31
N ARG A 100 16.92 -1.34 1.24
CA ARG A 100 15.48 -1.21 1.00
C ARG A 100 14.66 -1.82 2.14
N ALA A 101 15.03 -3.01 2.61
CA ALA A 101 14.35 -3.65 3.73
C ALA A 101 14.44 -2.82 5.02
N LYS A 102 15.60 -2.20 5.30
CA LYS A 102 15.74 -1.28 6.45
C LYS A 102 14.84 -0.05 6.31
N TYR A 103 14.80 0.57 5.13
CA TYR A 103 13.90 1.68 4.87
C TYR A 103 12.43 1.25 4.99
N LYS A 104 12.03 0.12 4.40
CA LYS A 104 10.66 -0.40 4.54
C LYS A 104 10.30 -0.68 6.00
N ALA A 105 11.24 -1.19 6.81
CA ALA A 105 11.03 -1.41 8.24
C ALA A 105 10.84 -0.10 9.03
N ALA A 106 11.62 0.94 8.72
CA ALA A 106 11.56 2.22 9.42
C ALA A 106 10.33 3.07 9.04
N PHE A 107 9.92 3.00 7.77
CA PHE A 107 8.94 3.93 7.19
C PHE A 107 7.64 3.25 6.74
N GLY A 108 7.57 1.92 6.81
CA GLY A 108 6.39 1.12 6.48
C GLY A 108 5.90 1.35 5.05
N SER A 109 4.58 1.56 4.93
CA SER A 109 3.90 1.73 3.65
C SER A 109 4.11 3.08 2.98
N ALA A 110 4.81 4.02 3.62
CA ALA A 110 5.18 5.26 2.95
C ALA A 110 6.20 4.99 1.84
N CYS A 111 7.08 3.99 2.03
CA CYS A 111 8.10 3.58 1.07
C CYS A 111 7.65 2.43 0.20
N TYR A 112 7.96 2.48 -1.09
CA TYR A 112 7.58 1.46 -2.06
C TYR A 112 8.43 1.49 -3.32
N VAL A 113 8.35 0.41 -4.10
CA VAL A 113 8.93 0.35 -5.45
C VAL A 113 7.89 0.87 -6.44
N SER A 114 8.25 1.88 -7.21
CA SER A 114 7.38 2.47 -8.22
C SER A 114 7.37 1.69 -9.53
N VAL A 115 6.38 1.94 -10.39
CA VAL A 115 6.36 1.44 -11.79
C VAL A 115 7.57 1.92 -12.62
N SER A 116 8.23 2.99 -12.19
CA SER A 116 9.47 3.49 -12.81
C SER A 116 10.73 2.79 -12.27
N ASN A 117 10.56 1.72 -11.49
CA ASN A 117 11.63 0.95 -10.85
C ASN A 117 12.52 1.81 -9.93
N THR A 118 11.91 2.74 -9.19
CA THR A 118 12.57 3.52 -8.14
C THR A 118 12.02 3.13 -6.78
N PHE A 119 12.84 3.19 -5.73
CA PHE A 119 12.38 3.04 -4.36
C PHE A 119 12.37 4.40 -3.66
N ASP A 120 11.19 4.87 -3.30
CA ASP A 120 10.96 6.21 -2.77
C ASP A 120 9.91 6.15 -1.65
N CYS A 121 9.91 7.15 -0.77
CA CYS A 121 8.91 7.27 0.29
C CYS A 121 8.14 8.57 0.18
N PHE A 122 6.81 8.46 0.26
CA PHE A 122 5.89 9.55 0.00
C PHE A 122 4.82 9.66 1.08
N TYR A 123 4.57 10.89 1.52
CA TYR A 123 3.63 11.21 2.59
C TYR A 123 2.54 12.14 2.10
N LYS A 124 1.36 12.02 2.72
CA LYS A 124 0.26 12.97 2.52
C LYS A 124 0.50 14.27 3.29
N ASP A 125 1.09 14.17 4.48
CA ASP A 125 1.34 15.27 5.41
C ASP A 125 2.84 15.65 5.38
N PRO A 126 3.20 16.92 5.14
CA PRO A 126 4.59 17.35 5.14
C PRO A 126 5.25 17.23 6.52
N LEU A 127 4.52 17.48 7.62
CA LEU A 127 5.09 17.41 8.97
C LEU A 127 5.44 15.98 9.31
N LYS A 128 4.58 15.02 8.95
CA LYS A 128 4.90 13.59 9.09
C LYS A 128 6.13 13.19 8.26
N ALA A 129 6.25 13.71 7.03
CA ALA A 129 7.44 13.51 6.20
C ALA A 129 8.70 14.07 6.89
N CYS A 130 8.60 15.22 7.55
CA CYS A 130 9.71 15.81 8.31
C CYS A 130 10.09 15.03 9.56
N GLU A 131 9.08 14.53 10.28
CA GLU A 131 9.27 13.70 11.46
C GLU A 131 9.97 12.41 11.10
N ASP A 132 9.49 11.71 10.07
CA ASP A 132 10.08 10.44 9.65
C ASP A 132 11.41 10.68 8.93
N GLY A 133 11.58 11.79 8.20
CA GLY A 133 12.80 12.13 7.46
C GLY A 133 14.08 12.10 8.32
N VAL A 134 13.98 12.35 9.64
CA VAL A 134 15.13 12.23 10.56
C VAL A 134 15.66 10.81 10.72
N LEU A 135 14.86 9.81 10.36
CA LEU A 135 15.27 8.40 10.38
C LEU A 135 16.12 8.05 9.16
N VAL A 136 16.15 8.89 8.11
CA VAL A 136 16.89 8.59 6.87
C VAL A 136 18.40 8.41 7.14
N PRO A 137 19.08 9.33 7.84
CA PRO A 137 20.48 9.16 8.18
C PRO A 137 20.71 7.99 9.15
N ASP A 138 19.81 7.75 10.11
CA ASP A 138 19.91 6.63 11.06
C ASP A 138 19.89 5.28 10.30
N VAL A 139 18.94 5.11 9.38
CA VAL A 139 18.81 3.91 8.55
C VAL A 139 20.02 3.72 7.64
N PHE A 140 20.54 4.82 7.10
CA PHE A 140 21.73 4.82 6.25
C PHE A 140 23.02 4.51 7.03
N GLY A 141 23.06 4.80 8.34
CA GLY A 141 24.26 4.67 9.18
C GLY A 141 25.15 5.90 9.14
N ALA A 142 24.56 7.10 9.02
CA ALA A 142 25.30 8.35 9.17
C ALA A 142 25.75 8.59 10.62
N ALA A 143 26.65 9.55 10.82
CA ALA A 143 27.07 9.98 12.14
C ALA A 143 25.89 10.54 12.96
N GLU A 144 25.96 10.39 14.27
CA GLU A 144 24.97 10.96 15.19
C GLU A 144 24.89 12.49 15.06
N TYR A 145 23.70 13.02 15.27
CA TYR A 145 23.42 14.45 15.17
C TYR A 145 22.27 14.84 16.10
N ASP A 146 22.14 16.14 16.34
CA ASP A 146 21.05 16.69 17.15
C ASP A 146 19.71 16.60 16.42
N LYS A 147 18.75 15.85 16.97
CA LYS A 147 17.42 15.66 16.37
C LYS A 147 16.44 16.79 16.73
N THR A 148 16.85 17.78 17.51
CA THR A 148 15.99 18.89 17.95
C THR A 148 15.77 19.97 16.88
N TYR A 149 16.45 19.90 15.74
CA TYR A 149 16.21 20.83 14.63
C TYR A 149 14.77 20.75 14.11
N ASN A 150 14.14 21.91 13.94
CA ASN A 150 12.76 22.02 13.47
C ASN A 150 12.68 21.89 11.95
N CYS A 151 11.56 21.35 11.45
CA CYS A 151 11.28 21.37 10.03
C CYS A 151 10.94 22.79 9.56
N GLN A 152 11.45 23.17 8.38
CA GLN A 152 11.26 24.50 7.81
C GLN A 152 10.69 24.40 6.41
N GLN A 153 9.65 25.19 6.14
CA GLN A 153 9.11 25.31 4.79
C GLN A 153 10.02 26.19 3.94
N VAL A 154 10.28 25.78 2.70
CA VAL A 154 10.99 26.60 1.72
C VAL A 154 10.06 27.73 1.27
N LYS A 155 10.48 28.97 1.56
CA LYS A 155 9.70 30.18 1.31
C LYS A 155 9.20 30.25 -0.14
N GLY A 156 7.89 30.43 -0.31
CA GLY A 156 7.25 30.56 -1.62
C GLY A 156 6.96 29.24 -2.33
N THR A 157 7.18 28.09 -1.68
CA THR A 157 6.92 26.77 -2.26
C THR A 157 6.10 25.89 -1.29
N LYS A 158 5.76 24.67 -1.73
CA LYS A 158 5.22 23.63 -0.85
C LYS A 158 6.31 22.75 -0.25
N ASP A 159 7.58 22.95 -0.60
CA ASP A 159 8.67 22.09 -0.17
C ASP A 159 9.10 22.41 1.25
N TRP A 160 9.68 21.41 1.91
CA TRP A 160 10.17 21.49 3.28
C TRP A 160 11.59 20.97 3.34
N TRP A 161 12.30 21.29 4.41
CA TRP A 161 13.58 20.70 4.72
C TRP A 161 13.79 20.62 6.23
N ARG A 162 14.63 19.69 6.66
CA ARG A 162 15.04 19.56 8.06
C ARG A 162 16.53 19.25 8.14
N GLN A 163 17.24 19.99 8.98
CA GLN A 163 18.66 19.74 9.25
C GLN A 163 18.82 18.37 9.93
N VAL A 164 19.79 17.59 9.47
CA VAL A 164 20.09 16.24 9.96
C VAL A 164 21.58 16.00 10.19
N GLY A 165 22.29 17.04 10.63
CA GLY A 165 23.72 17.02 10.89
C GLY A 165 24.14 18.27 11.65
N PRO A 166 25.39 18.33 12.14
CA PRO A 166 25.92 19.51 12.81
C PRO A 166 26.04 20.72 11.87
N ASP A 167 26.21 20.48 10.56
CA ASP A 167 26.23 21.52 9.53
C ASP A 167 24.82 21.73 8.94
N PRO A 168 24.29 22.97 8.89
CA PRO A 168 23.01 23.28 8.24
C PRO A 168 22.90 22.85 6.77
N ALA A 169 24.02 22.65 6.08
CA ALA A 169 24.04 22.09 4.72
C ALA A 169 23.67 20.60 4.68
N ILE A 170 23.81 19.89 5.80
CA ILE A 170 23.41 18.49 5.95
C ILE A 170 21.94 18.48 6.36
N LYS A 171 21.06 18.34 5.37
CA LYS A 171 19.61 18.37 5.52
C LYS A 171 18.94 17.29 4.69
N ILE A 172 17.73 16.91 5.08
CA ILE A 172 16.80 16.17 4.22
C ILE A 172 15.86 17.18 3.57
N ASP A 173 15.82 17.15 2.24
CA ASP A 173 14.84 17.89 1.46
C ASP A 173 13.56 17.04 1.30
N ILE A 174 12.42 17.71 1.39
CA ILE A 174 11.09 17.12 1.32
C ILE A 174 10.32 17.83 0.22
N THR A 175 10.23 17.19 -0.94
CA THR A 175 9.70 17.83 -2.15
C THR A 175 8.25 17.46 -2.40
N TYR A 176 7.41 18.45 -2.71
CA TYR A 176 6.01 18.24 -3.06
C TYR A 176 5.89 17.96 -4.56
N GLN A 177 5.78 16.68 -4.92
CA GLN A 177 5.84 16.24 -6.31
C GLN A 177 4.86 15.11 -6.60
N ASP A 178 4.79 14.67 -7.86
CA ASP A 178 3.98 13.52 -8.22
C ASP A 178 4.55 12.25 -7.58
N ALA A 179 3.71 11.56 -6.82
CA ALA A 179 4.00 10.20 -6.42
C ALA A 179 3.80 9.29 -7.63
N PRO A 180 4.86 8.61 -8.10
CA PRO A 180 4.70 7.60 -9.13
C PRO A 180 3.83 6.47 -8.57
N LEU A 181 3.09 5.80 -9.45
CA LEU A 181 2.29 4.64 -9.07
C LEU A 181 3.20 3.58 -8.44
N GLU A 182 2.72 2.97 -7.38
CA GLU A 182 3.35 1.78 -6.83
C GLU A 182 3.23 0.64 -7.84
N THR A 183 4.29 -0.17 -7.96
CA THR A 183 4.29 -1.31 -8.86
C THR A 183 3.16 -2.28 -8.46
N SER A 184 2.59 -2.99 -9.44
CA SER A 184 1.63 -4.07 -9.16
C SER A 184 2.30 -5.31 -8.55
N LEU A 185 3.63 -5.31 -8.44
CA LEU A 185 4.39 -6.32 -7.71
C LEU A 185 4.32 -6.01 -6.21
N ILE A 186 3.76 -6.91 -5.42
CA ILE A 186 3.75 -6.77 -3.97
C ILE A 186 5.14 -7.12 -3.45
N ASP A 187 5.74 -6.23 -2.66
CA ASP A 187 6.97 -6.53 -1.94
C ASP A 187 6.66 -7.54 -0.81
N VAL A 188 7.12 -8.77 -0.99
CA VAL A 188 7.02 -9.86 -0.02
C VAL A 188 8.43 -10.15 0.48
N ASP A 189 8.72 -9.77 1.71
CA ASP A 189 10.03 -9.95 2.36
C ASP A 189 11.22 -9.40 1.53
N GLY A 190 11.05 -8.26 0.88
CA GLY A 190 12.07 -7.63 0.04
C GLY A 190 12.07 -8.13 -1.41
N VAL A 191 11.18 -9.06 -1.77
CA VAL A 191 11.09 -9.66 -3.12
C VAL A 191 9.82 -9.16 -3.82
N PRO A 192 9.95 -8.39 -4.92
CA PRO A 192 8.81 -8.01 -5.75
C PRO A 192 8.13 -9.26 -6.33
N THR A 193 6.88 -9.47 -5.93
CA THR A 193 6.11 -10.67 -6.25
C THR A 193 4.87 -10.30 -7.05
N ALA A 194 4.69 -10.93 -8.21
CA ALA A 194 3.49 -10.74 -9.02
C ALA A 194 2.28 -11.44 -8.38
N ILE A 195 1.11 -10.80 -8.51
CA ILE A 195 -0.17 -11.41 -8.18
C ILE A 195 -0.69 -12.18 -9.40
N ASN A 196 -1.09 -13.43 -9.17
CA ASN A 196 -1.66 -14.32 -10.17
C ASN A 196 -2.98 -14.91 -9.67
N GLY A 197 -4.01 -14.06 -9.60
CA GLY A 197 -5.35 -14.44 -9.15
C GLY A 197 -6.00 -15.55 -9.98
N PRO A 198 -7.06 -16.18 -9.45
CA PRO A 198 -7.71 -17.32 -10.10
C PRO A 198 -8.40 -16.95 -11.42
N TYR A 199 -8.65 -15.66 -11.69
CA TYR A 199 -9.26 -15.20 -12.94
C TYR A 199 -8.25 -14.80 -14.03
N ARG A 200 -6.96 -15.07 -13.84
CA ARG A 200 -5.87 -14.72 -14.77
C ARG A 200 -6.01 -15.23 -16.21
N ASN A 201 -6.84 -16.26 -16.44
CA ASN A 201 -7.11 -16.80 -17.79
C ASN A 201 -8.33 -16.15 -18.47
N LEU A 202 -9.02 -15.22 -17.82
CA LEU A 202 -10.12 -14.48 -18.42
C LEU A 202 -9.60 -13.35 -19.32
N PRO A 203 -10.27 -13.05 -20.45
CA PRO A 203 -9.93 -11.89 -21.27
C PRO A 203 -9.94 -10.61 -20.45
N GLU A 204 -8.86 -9.83 -20.52
CA GLU A 204 -8.78 -8.54 -19.83
C GLU A 204 -9.75 -7.51 -20.44
N PRO A 205 -10.24 -6.53 -19.67
CA PRO A 205 -11.02 -5.43 -20.22
C PRO A 205 -10.17 -4.59 -21.18
N SER A 206 -10.84 -3.88 -22.10
CA SER A 206 -10.19 -3.02 -23.08
C SER A 206 -9.29 -1.94 -22.48
N LYS A 207 -9.53 -1.60 -21.20
CA LYS A 207 -8.68 -0.71 -20.39
C LYS A 207 -8.45 -1.33 -19.02
N VAL A 208 -7.18 -1.54 -18.69
CA VAL A 208 -6.71 -1.91 -17.35
C VAL A 208 -6.07 -0.67 -16.74
N LEU A 209 -6.73 -0.07 -15.75
CA LEU A 209 -6.32 1.21 -15.17
C LEU A 209 -6.25 1.14 -13.64
N PRO A 210 -5.25 1.79 -13.01
CA PRO A 210 -5.16 1.93 -11.56
C PRO A 210 -6.42 2.54 -10.95
N GLY A 211 -6.85 1.97 -9.82
CA GLY A 211 -7.95 2.44 -9.00
C GLY A 211 -9.35 2.32 -9.60
N LYS A 212 -9.49 1.62 -10.74
CA LYS A 212 -10.80 1.34 -11.32
C LYS A 212 -11.42 0.11 -10.68
N GLU A 213 -12.74 0.14 -10.53
CA GLU A 213 -13.48 -0.99 -9.99
C GLU A 213 -13.89 -1.98 -11.09
N PHE A 214 -14.08 -3.26 -10.74
CA PHE A 214 -14.53 -4.31 -11.66
C PHE A 214 -15.93 -4.10 -12.25
N ARG A 215 -16.73 -3.17 -11.72
CA ARG A 215 -18.03 -2.80 -12.31
C ARG A 215 -17.92 -1.76 -13.44
N CYS A 216 -16.73 -1.24 -13.70
CA CYS A 216 -16.53 -0.12 -14.62
C CYS A 216 -16.44 -0.48 -16.08
N TYR A 217 -16.08 -1.72 -16.40
CA TYR A 217 -15.81 -2.14 -17.77
C TYR A 217 -16.68 -3.34 -18.15
N ARG A 218 -16.90 -3.47 -19.46
CA ARG A 218 -17.56 -4.62 -20.05
C ARG A 218 -16.55 -5.41 -20.89
N ILE A 219 -16.63 -6.72 -20.80
CA ILE A 219 -15.90 -7.69 -21.62
C ILE A 219 -16.96 -8.47 -22.40
N ASP A 220 -16.90 -8.43 -23.73
CA ASP A 220 -17.90 -9.06 -24.61
C ASP A 220 -19.36 -8.68 -24.27
N GLY A 221 -19.56 -7.41 -23.87
CA GLY A 221 -20.88 -6.88 -23.51
C GLY A 221 -21.33 -7.17 -22.07
N VAL A 222 -20.63 -8.00 -21.30
CA VAL A 222 -20.95 -8.33 -19.90
C VAL A 222 -20.11 -7.49 -18.94
N VAL A 223 -20.67 -6.99 -17.84
CA VAL A 223 -19.89 -6.24 -16.84
C VAL A 223 -18.82 -7.16 -16.26
N GLN A 224 -17.56 -6.69 -16.16
CA GLN A 224 -16.43 -7.50 -15.73
C GLN A 224 -16.68 -8.18 -14.37
N ARG A 225 -17.24 -7.46 -13.38
CA ARG A 225 -17.66 -8.03 -12.10
C ARG A 225 -18.63 -9.19 -12.28
N GLU A 226 -19.67 -9.02 -13.11
CA GLU A 226 -20.68 -10.05 -13.35
C GLU A 226 -20.04 -11.28 -13.99
N ARG A 227 -19.15 -11.07 -14.97
CA ARG A 227 -18.40 -12.14 -15.63
C ARG A 227 -17.56 -12.94 -14.64
N ILE A 228 -16.84 -12.28 -13.74
CA ILE A 228 -16.04 -12.93 -12.67
C ILE A 228 -16.93 -13.81 -11.79
N LEU A 229 -18.09 -13.29 -11.37
CA LEU A 229 -19.04 -14.03 -10.54
C LEU A 229 -19.69 -15.20 -11.27
N GLU A 230 -20.00 -15.07 -12.56
CA GLU A 230 -20.52 -16.16 -13.40
C GLU A 230 -19.52 -17.31 -13.52
N ILE A 231 -18.25 -17.00 -13.77
CA ILE A 231 -17.19 -18.01 -13.87
C ILE A 231 -16.99 -18.73 -12.53
N ASN A 232 -16.95 -17.98 -11.42
CA ASN A 232 -16.92 -18.56 -10.09
C ASN A 232 -18.11 -19.50 -9.88
N LYS A 233 -19.32 -19.03 -10.16
CA LYS A 233 -20.56 -19.79 -9.99
C LYS A 233 -20.58 -21.08 -10.82
N LYS A 234 -20.11 -21.02 -12.06
CA LYS A 234 -20.00 -22.17 -12.97
C LYS A 234 -19.02 -23.21 -12.45
N ALA A 235 -17.86 -22.77 -11.95
CA ALA A 235 -16.84 -23.66 -11.40
C ALA A 235 -17.32 -24.41 -10.14
N HIS A 236 -18.27 -23.83 -9.41
CA HIS A 236 -18.75 -24.35 -8.12
C HIS A 236 -20.22 -24.80 -8.16
N GLY A 237 -20.64 -25.40 -9.28
CA GLY A 237 -21.93 -26.10 -9.38
C GLY A 237 -23.16 -25.21 -9.18
N GLY A 238 -23.07 -23.94 -9.58
CA GLY A 238 -24.19 -22.99 -9.46
C GLY A 238 -24.17 -22.15 -8.18
N LYS A 239 -23.17 -22.31 -7.31
CA LYS A 239 -22.98 -21.54 -6.07
C LYS A 239 -21.79 -20.61 -6.19
N ILE A 240 -21.81 -19.48 -5.49
CA ILE A 240 -20.65 -18.59 -5.42
C ILE A 240 -19.77 -19.03 -4.26
N HIS A 241 -18.51 -19.35 -4.54
CA HIS A 241 -17.54 -19.66 -3.51
C HIS A 241 -16.50 -18.55 -3.33
N SER A 242 -16.05 -18.36 -2.08
CA SER A 242 -14.90 -17.52 -1.79
C SER A 242 -13.61 -18.17 -2.27
N ASP A 243 -12.78 -17.41 -2.98
CA ASP A 243 -11.41 -17.80 -3.35
C ASP A 243 -10.48 -17.87 -2.12
N PHE A 244 -10.88 -17.23 -1.01
CA PHE A 244 -10.20 -17.29 0.28
C PHE A 244 -10.84 -18.28 1.24
N ALA A 245 -11.71 -19.19 0.80
CA ALA A 245 -12.40 -20.14 1.68
C ALA A 245 -11.42 -20.86 2.64
N GLY A 246 -11.66 -20.75 3.95
CA GLY A 246 -10.79 -21.30 4.99
C GLY A 246 -9.65 -20.39 5.47
N PHE A 247 -9.41 -19.26 4.82
CA PHE A 247 -8.45 -18.25 5.30
C PHE A 247 -8.87 -17.71 6.67
N THR A 248 -7.92 -17.50 7.57
CA THR A 248 -8.21 -17.05 8.95
C THR A 248 -7.62 -15.69 9.25
N TRP A 249 -8.34 -14.87 10.03
CA TRP A 249 -7.88 -13.54 10.44
C TRP A 249 -8.39 -13.15 11.82
N PRO A 250 -7.71 -12.21 12.52
CA PRO A 250 -8.21 -11.69 13.78
C PRO A 250 -9.49 -10.86 13.58
N CYS A 251 -10.50 -11.15 14.38
CA CYS A 251 -11.81 -10.53 14.33
C CYS A 251 -12.04 -9.58 15.49
N ASN A 252 -12.77 -8.49 15.23
CA ASN A 252 -13.13 -7.50 16.26
C ASN A 252 -14.32 -7.96 17.13
N GLU A 253 -14.60 -9.26 17.20
CA GLU A 253 -15.69 -9.85 17.96
C GLU A 253 -15.15 -10.35 19.31
N LYS A 254 -15.70 -9.86 20.43
CA LYS A 254 -15.20 -10.16 21.79
C LYS A 254 -15.08 -11.67 22.08
N ASP A 255 -16.04 -12.45 21.59
CA ASP A 255 -16.13 -13.89 21.87
C ASP A 255 -15.57 -14.76 20.74
N LYS A 256 -15.09 -14.13 19.65
CA LYS A 256 -14.54 -14.83 18.49
C LYS A 256 -13.31 -14.08 17.97
N PRO A 257 -12.15 -14.31 18.61
CA PRO A 257 -10.93 -13.57 18.27
C PRO A 257 -10.43 -13.92 16.87
N ILE A 258 -10.76 -15.11 16.35
CA ILE A 258 -10.37 -15.57 15.01
C ILE A 258 -11.61 -15.85 14.18
N CYS A 259 -11.63 -15.27 12.99
CA CYS A 259 -12.59 -15.59 11.94
C CYS A 259 -11.98 -16.47 10.87
N THR A 260 -12.86 -17.16 10.16
CA THR A 260 -12.54 -18.02 9.03
C THR A 260 -13.44 -17.64 7.88
N GLU A 261 -12.87 -17.54 6.68
CA GLU A 261 -13.59 -17.18 5.48
C GLU A 261 -14.47 -18.35 5.07
N GLU A 262 -15.71 -18.02 4.76
CA GLU A 262 -16.70 -19.03 4.43
C GLU A 262 -16.54 -19.51 3.00
N THR A 263 -16.85 -20.79 2.78
CA THR A 263 -16.81 -21.35 1.43
C THR A 263 -17.89 -20.74 0.55
N GLU A 264 -19.16 -20.80 0.94
CA GLU A 264 -20.28 -20.33 0.12
C GLU A 264 -20.68 -18.90 0.51
N LEU A 265 -20.79 -18.03 -0.49
CA LEU A 265 -21.13 -16.62 -0.33
C LEU A 265 -22.56 -16.32 -0.80
N ILE A 266 -23.14 -15.25 -0.26
CA ILE A 266 -24.51 -14.83 -0.58
C ILE A 266 -24.47 -13.77 -1.67
N ASP A 267 -25.14 -14.05 -2.79
CA ASP A 267 -25.50 -13.03 -3.77
C ASP A 267 -26.75 -12.28 -3.29
N GLY A 268 -26.54 -11.20 -2.54
CA GLY A 268 -27.62 -10.50 -1.85
C GLY A 268 -27.23 -9.07 -1.48
N SER A 269 -27.91 -8.50 -0.51
CA SER A 269 -27.63 -7.14 -0.05
C SER A 269 -26.14 -6.97 0.28
N PRO A 270 -25.46 -5.93 -0.25
CA PRO A 270 -24.03 -5.72 -0.04
C PRO A 270 -23.67 -5.40 1.42
N ASP A 271 -24.66 -5.21 2.29
CA ASP A 271 -24.46 -4.97 3.73
C ASP A 271 -24.36 -6.26 4.54
N LEU A 272 -24.73 -7.41 3.96
CA LEU A 272 -24.60 -8.70 4.63
C LEU A 272 -23.12 -9.07 4.78
N ALA A 273 -22.73 -9.58 5.94
CA ALA A 273 -21.35 -10.01 6.20
C ALA A 273 -20.82 -11.02 5.16
N LYS A 274 -21.70 -11.91 4.70
CA LYS A 274 -21.42 -12.95 3.70
C LYS A 274 -21.69 -12.51 2.26
N ALA A 275 -22.03 -11.23 2.04
CA ALA A 275 -22.30 -10.74 0.70
C ALA A 275 -21.05 -10.90 -0.18
N VAL A 276 -21.24 -11.43 -1.37
CA VAL A 276 -20.16 -11.58 -2.35
C VAL A 276 -19.59 -10.23 -2.77
N GLN A 277 -18.26 -10.13 -2.77
CA GLN A 277 -17.51 -9.00 -3.28
C GLN A 277 -16.44 -9.49 -4.25
N VAL A 278 -16.13 -8.68 -5.27
CA VAL A 278 -14.93 -8.88 -6.08
C VAL A 278 -13.89 -7.90 -5.56
N HIS A 279 -12.83 -8.44 -4.97
CA HIS A 279 -11.76 -7.72 -4.31
C HIS A 279 -10.54 -7.56 -5.24
N HIS A 280 -9.80 -6.47 -5.01
CA HIS A 280 -8.54 -6.18 -5.65
C HIS A 280 -7.42 -6.60 -4.71
N GLU A 281 -6.65 -7.63 -5.06
CA GLU A 281 -5.54 -8.12 -4.25
C GLU A 281 -4.46 -7.03 -4.08
N VAL A 282 -3.91 -6.55 -5.19
CA VAL A 282 -3.30 -5.21 -5.25
C VAL A 282 -4.44 -4.21 -5.17
N ARG A 283 -4.60 -3.54 -4.03
CA ARG A 283 -5.77 -2.68 -3.78
C ARG A 283 -5.88 -1.54 -4.78
N ALA A 284 -7.12 -1.16 -5.10
CA ALA A 284 -7.43 -0.03 -5.96
C ALA A 284 -6.73 1.28 -5.54
N ALA A 285 -6.54 1.48 -4.22
CA ALA A 285 -5.72 2.56 -3.69
C ALA A 285 -4.70 2.03 -2.67
N ASP A 286 -3.53 2.65 -2.65
CA ASP A 286 -2.53 2.42 -1.61
C ASP A 286 -2.89 3.13 -0.30
N LEU A 287 -2.06 2.93 0.73
CA LEU A 287 -2.27 3.53 2.06
C LEU A 287 -2.08 5.06 2.09
N ARG A 288 -1.58 5.64 1.01
CA ARG A 288 -1.47 7.10 0.83
C ARG A 288 -2.74 7.66 0.18
N GLY A 289 -3.68 6.80 -0.20
CA GLY A 289 -4.89 7.16 -0.94
C GLY A 289 -4.62 7.48 -2.41
N CYS A 290 -3.48 7.07 -2.95
CA CYS A 290 -3.20 7.14 -4.38
C CYS A 290 -3.79 5.91 -5.07
N ARG A 291 -4.27 6.06 -6.31
CA ARG A 291 -4.67 4.90 -7.12
C ARG A 291 -3.46 3.97 -7.30
N TRP A 292 -3.65 2.67 -7.20
CA TRP A 292 -2.57 1.69 -7.22
C TRP A 292 -2.92 0.47 -8.07
N GLY A 293 -3.59 -0.52 -7.49
CA GLY A 293 -3.98 -1.74 -8.18
C GLY A 293 -5.01 -1.49 -9.27
N THR A 294 -4.96 -2.34 -10.29
CA THR A 294 -5.77 -2.20 -11.49
C THR A 294 -6.98 -3.11 -11.45
N ASN A 295 -7.97 -2.82 -12.28
CA ASN A 295 -9.10 -3.73 -12.55
C ASN A 295 -8.71 -4.93 -13.44
N SER A 296 -7.47 -5.43 -13.40
CA SER A 296 -7.08 -6.63 -14.14
C SER A 296 -7.71 -7.87 -13.53
N ASN A 297 -8.10 -8.85 -14.36
CA ASN A 297 -8.60 -10.13 -13.88
C ASN A 297 -7.52 -10.92 -13.09
N THR A 298 -6.24 -10.72 -13.40
CA THR A 298 -5.14 -11.30 -12.59
C THR A 298 -5.13 -10.77 -11.15
N ASN A 299 -5.71 -9.60 -10.91
CA ASN A 299 -5.78 -8.92 -9.63
C ASN A 299 -7.11 -9.16 -8.88
N ALA A 300 -8.01 -9.95 -9.46
CA ALA A 300 -9.34 -10.18 -8.92
C ALA A 300 -9.39 -11.43 -8.05
N VAL A 301 -10.13 -11.35 -6.95
CA VAL A 301 -10.55 -12.49 -6.13
C VAL A 301 -12.00 -12.28 -5.66
N VAL A 302 -12.75 -13.35 -5.50
CA VAL A 302 -14.11 -13.35 -4.94
C VAL A 302 -14.04 -13.68 -3.46
N ILE A 303 -14.50 -12.77 -2.62
CA ILE A 303 -14.48 -12.92 -1.15
C ILE A 303 -15.74 -12.36 -0.49
N SER A 304 -15.95 -12.69 0.77
CA SER A 304 -17.00 -12.12 1.60
C SER A 304 -16.75 -10.63 1.88
N ARG A 305 -17.83 -9.89 2.08
CA ARG A 305 -17.77 -8.49 2.55
C ARG A 305 -17.04 -8.38 3.90
N LYS A 306 -17.17 -9.37 4.77
CA LYS A 306 -16.48 -9.40 6.08
C LYS A 306 -14.97 -9.45 5.91
N LEU A 307 -14.45 -10.35 5.07
CA LEU A 307 -13.02 -10.44 4.76
C LEU A 307 -12.54 -9.20 4.00
N ASN A 308 -13.30 -8.72 3.01
CA ASN A 308 -12.97 -7.50 2.29
C ASN A 308 -12.81 -6.29 3.23
N ARG A 309 -13.65 -6.19 4.27
CA ARG A 309 -13.51 -5.15 5.31
C ARG A 309 -12.28 -5.36 6.19
N PHE A 310 -11.91 -6.60 6.50
CA PHE A 310 -10.68 -6.88 7.24
C PHE A 310 -9.45 -6.45 6.45
N PHE A 311 -9.45 -6.70 5.14
CA PHE A 311 -8.37 -6.28 4.28
C PHE A 311 -8.36 -4.76 4.13
N TRP A 312 -9.49 -4.07 4.09
CA TRP A 312 -9.58 -2.61 3.91
C TRP A 312 -8.51 -1.78 4.66
N TYR A 313 -7.85 -0.84 3.95
CA TYR A 313 -6.73 -0.01 4.46
C TYR A 313 -5.54 -0.77 5.07
N LYS A 314 -5.21 -1.93 4.52
CA LYS A 314 -3.94 -2.63 4.83
C LYS A 314 -3.09 -2.75 3.57
N TYR A 315 -1.83 -3.10 3.72
CA TYR A 315 -1.03 -3.56 2.61
C TYR A 315 -1.22 -5.08 2.46
N PRO A 316 -1.24 -5.67 1.25
CA PRO A 316 -1.38 -7.11 1.11
C PRO A 316 -0.26 -7.83 1.88
N SER A 317 -0.65 -8.82 2.68
CA SER A 317 0.31 -9.59 3.49
C SER A 317 0.96 -10.69 2.66
N LYS A 318 2.10 -11.23 3.12
CA LYS A 318 2.72 -12.39 2.49
C LYS A 318 1.74 -13.56 2.38
N GLU A 319 0.99 -13.81 3.44
CA GLU A 319 0.04 -14.91 3.53
C GLU A 319 -1.09 -14.76 2.50
N GLU A 320 -1.56 -13.53 2.28
CA GLU A 320 -2.57 -13.17 1.27
C GLU A 320 -2.03 -13.45 -0.14
N VAL A 321 -0.84 -12.93 -0.47
CA VAL A 321 -0.18 -13.12 -1.77
C VAL A 321 0.10 -14.60 -2.03
N ASP A 322 0.66 -15.31 -1.05
CA ASP A 322 0.95 -16.73 -1.15
C ASP A 322 -0.34 -17.55 -1.34
N TRP A 323 -1.44 -17.17 -0.68
CA TRP A 323 -2.73 -17.84 -0.83
C TRP A 323 -3.25 -17.70 -2.25
N VAL A 324 -3.34 -16.47 -2.75
CA VAL A 324 -3.85 -16.18 -4.10
C VAL A 324 -3.03 -16.85 -5.18
N ASN A 325 -1.70 -16.80 -5.08
CA ASN A 325 -0.80 -17.39 -6.07
C ASN A 325 -0.87 -18.93 -6.11
N LYS A 326 -1.36 -19.58 -5.05
CA LYS A 326 -1.57 -21.04 -5.01
C LYS A 326 -2.90 -21.47 -5.65
N LEU A 327 -3.83 -20.54 -5.87
CA LEU A 327 -5.14 -20.88 -6.44
C LEU A 327 -5.00 -21.30 -7.91
N ALA A 328 -5.63 -22.43 -8.23
CA ALA A 328 -5.76 -22.86 -9.61
C ALA A 328 -6.53 -21.81 -10.43
N PRO A 329 -6.17 -21.58 -11.70
CA PRO A 329 -6.90 -20.64 -12.52
C PRO A 329 -8.25 -21.24 -12.90
N TYR A 330 -9.30 -20.43 -12.87
CA TYR A 330 -10.58 -20.80 -13.46
C TYR A 330 -10.46 -20.90 -14.98
N THR A 331 -11.20 -21.84 -15.55
CA THR A 331 -11.34 -21.98 -17.00
C THR A 331 -12.66 -21.32 -17.43
N PRO A 332 -12.66 -20.42 -18.43
CA PRO A 332 -13.84 -19.73 -18.92
C PRO A 332 -15.06 -20.62 -19.27
#